data_AF-A0A6A6A817-F1
#
_entry.id   AF-A0A6A6A817-F1
#
_cell.length_a   1.000
_cell.length_b   1.000
_cell.length_c   1.000
_cell.angle_alpha   90.00
_cell.angle_beta   90.00
_cell.angle_gamma   90.00
#
_symmetry.space_group_name_H-M   'P 1'
#
loop_
_entity.id
_entity.type
_entity.pdbx_description
1 polymer ?
#
loop_
_entity_poly.entity_id
_entity_poly.type
_entity_poly.pdbx_seq_one_letter_code
_entity_poly.pdbx_strand_id
1 'polypeptide(L)'
;MADLAFAENGIDGIFLGAFKDLAYSVLRSLPSDTDSNDTTIPNSVHTIATQLNREFARLSYVVEVIQARLHEDPAWVTTAIRAYELLTVFIDDDFTHPDPQMQGLRGAFLIRYQLMRACQVQFGEMMRMEVWSLGFIDFLGQLCNTGRITSLTPGIALNVMEGMVCSGHLALHDNFDLLVGFVLRAGPFLDTQTQQFRDLLTEKVQQLRQRTNNISISMQMAVYGIMQLREKGWLMEQLDGGTAQQDPMSMVRWSP
;
A
#
# COMPACT_ATOMS: atom_id res chain seq x y z
N MET A 1 39.81 -19.58 -31.07
CA MET A 1 39.89 -19.16 -29.66
C MET A 1 38.52 -18.68 -29.22
N ALA A 2 37.60 -19.63 -29.06
CA ALA A 2 36.25 -19.42 -28.57
C ALA A 2 35.91 -20.71 -27.82
N ASP A 3 36.09 -20.71 -26.50
CA ASP A 3 35.66 -21.81 -25.61
C ASP A 3 35.83 -21.46 -24.12
N LEU A 4 35.41 -20.26 -23.70
CA LEU A 4 35.37 -19.85 -22.29
C LEU A 4 34.18 -18.92 -22.02
N ALA A 5 32.94 -19.39 -22.21
CA ALA A 5 31.74 -18.61 -21.81
C ALA A 5 30.49 -19.46 -21.48
N PHE A 6 30.61 -20.78 -21.28
CA PHE A 6 29.45 -21.66 -21.04
C PHE A 6 29.45 -22.36 -19.68
N ALA A 7 30.30 -21.97 -18.72
CA ALA A 7 30.51 -22.72 -17.48
C ALA A 7 30.15 -21.97 -16.17
N GLU A 8 29.43 -20.86 -16.21
CA GLU A 8 28.96 -20.15 -14.98
C GLU A 8 27.43 -20.19 -14.75
N ASN A 9 26.62 -20.78 -15.63
CA ASN A 9 25.14 -20.61 -15.60
C ASN A 9 24.30 -21.90 -15.55
N GLY A 10 24.86 -23.02 -15.07
CA GLY A 10 24.15 -24.31 -15.08
C GLY A 10 23.26 -24.55 -13.86
N ILE A 11 23.86 -24.54 -12.66
CA ILE A 11 23.23 -25.06 -11.44
C ILE A 11 22.52 -23.95 -10.65
N ASP A 12 23.16 -22.81 -10.47
CA ASP A 12 22.58 -21.66 -9.76
C ASP A 12 21.36 -21.11 -10.49
N GLY A 13 21.35 -21.18 -11.83
CA GLY A 13 20.19 -20.85 -12.65
C GLY A 13 19.01 -21.80 -12.44
N ILE A 14 19.27 -23.10 -12.22
CA ILE A 14 18.22 -24.10 -11.94
C ILE A 14 17.60 -23.85 -10.57
N PHE A 15 18.42 -23.59 -9.54
CA PHE A 15 17.92 -23.32 -8.19
C PHE A 15 17.14 -22.01 -8.11
N LEU A 16 17.63 -20.96 -8.78
CA LEU A 16 16.89 -19.71 -8.87
C LEU A 16 15.57 -19.89 -9.64
N GLY A 17 15.58 -20.65 -10.73
CA GLY A 17 14.37 -20.99 -11.48
C GLY A 17 13.33 -21.70 -10.61
N ALA A 18 13.73 -22.77 -9.92
CA ALA A 18 12.84 -23.51 -9.02
C ALA A 18 12.31 -22.64 -7.87
N PHE A 19 13.13 -21.75 -7.32
CA PHE A 19 12.67 -20.77 -6.33
C PHE A 19 11.62 -19.83 -6.92
N LYS A 20 11.84 -19.31 -8.13
CA LYS A 20 10.89 -18.41 -8.79
C LYS A 20 9.55 -19.08 -9.00
N ASP A 21 9.55 -20.32 -9.51
CA ASP A 21 8.32 -21.11 -9.70
C ASP A 21 7.58 -21.34 -8.38
N LEU A 22 8.31 -21.70 -7.31
CA LEU A 22 7.76 -21.85 -5.97
C LEU A 22 7.14 -20.55 -5.45
N ALA A 23 7.90 -19.46 -5.44
CA ALA A 23 7.46 -18.17 -4.90
C ALA A 23 6.25 -17.65 -5.68
N TYR A 24 6.27 -17.76 -7.00
CA TYR A 24 5.15 -17.39 -7.86
C TYR A 24 3.91 -18.23 -7.55
N SER A 25 4.03 -19.56 -7.53
CA SER A 25 2.91 -20.47 -7.26
C SER A 25 2.30 -20.22 -5.88
N VAL A 26 3.14 -20.10 -4.85
CA VAL A 26 2.70 -19.88 -3.46
C VAL A 26 1.97 -18.54 -3.35
N LEU A 27 2.57 -17.44 -3.81
CA LEU A 27 1.97 -16.10 -3.69
C LEU A 27 0.68 -15.97 -4.51
N ARG A 28 0.62 -16.57 -5.71
CA ARG A 28 -0.60 -16.61 -6.54
C ARG A 28 -1.73 -17.42 -5.91
N SER A 29 -1.42 -18.39 -5.05
CA SER A 29 -2.41 -19.24 -4.39
C SER A 29 -2.99 -18.63 -3.11
N LEU A 30 -2.40 -17.53 -2.61
CA LEU A 30 -2.86 -16.90 -1.38
C LEU A 30 -4.24 -16.25 -1.58
N PRO A 31 -5.15 -16.41 -0.60
CA PRO A 31 -6.48 -15.82 -0.68
C PRO A 31 -6.43 -14.30 -0.61
N SER A 32 -7.41 -13.64 -1.23
CA SER A 32 -7.57 -12.18 -1.17
C SER A 32 -8.28 -11.71 0.10
N ASP A 33 -9.00 -12.59 0.78
CA ASP A 33 -9.62 -12.33 2.08
C ASP A 33 -8.77 -12.90 3.21
N THR A 34 -8.47 -12.07 4.20
CA THR A 34 -7.64 -12.44 5.35
C THR A 34 -8.53 -12.69 6.55
N ASP A 35 -8.95 -13.94 6.74
CA ASP A 35 -9.42 -14.38 8.05
C ASP A 35 -8.26 -14.26 9.05
N SER A 36 -8.51 -13.63 10.20
CA SER A 36 -7.50 -13.41 11.24
C SER A 36 -6.92 -14.72 11.79
N ASN A 37 -7.70 -15.81 11.72
CA ASN A 37 -7.30 -17.15 12.15
C ASN A 37 -6.63 -18.00 11.05
N ASP A 38 -6.55 -17.51 9.81
CA ASP A 38 -5.93 -18.27 8.73
C ASP A 38 -4.39 -18.30 8.88
N THR A 39 -3.84 -19.51 8.97
CA THR A 39 -2.40 -19.77 9.08
C THR A 39 -1.73 -19.96 7.72
N THR A 40 -2.50 -20.01 6.64
CA THR A 40 -2.02 -20.24 5.27
C THR A 40 -1.04 -19.15 4.84
N ILE A 41 -1.36 -17.89 5.06
CA ILE A 41 -0.50 -16.75 4.70
C ILE A 41 0.80 -16.77 5.54
N PRO A 42 0.78 -16.85 6.89
CA PRO A 42 2.00 -17.01 7.69
C PRO A 42 2.89 -18.17 7.24
N ASN A 43 2.34 -19.36 7.04
CA ASN A 43 3.13 -20.55 6.65
C ASN A 43 3.75 -20.40 5.27
N SER A 44 3.00 -19.83 4.32
CA SER A 44 3.46 -19.59 2.96
C SER A 44 4.58 -18.56 2.92
N VAL A 45 4.42 -17.43 3.62
CA VAL A 45 5.44 -16.38 3.69
C VAL A 45 6.68 -16.86 4.43
N HIS A 46 6.52 -17.66 5.50
CA HIS A 46 7.64 -18.29 6.20
C HIS A 46 8.43 -19.24 5.28
N THR A 47 7.73 -20.06 4.48
CA THR A 47 8.35 -20.94 3.48
C THR A 47 9.16 -20.13 2.47
N ILE A 48 8.61 -19.03 1.95
CA ILE A 48 9.34 -18.15 1.02
C ILE A 48 10.57 -17.55 1.71
N ALA A 49 10.42 -17.01 2.92
CA ALA A 49 11.50 -16.35 3.67
C ALA A 49 12.68 -17.30 3.93
N THR A 50 12.42 -18.54 4.32
CA THR A 50 13.47 -19.56 4.53
C THR A 50 14.19 -19.94 3.24
N GLN A 51 13.52 -19.89 2.09
CA GLN A 51 14.09 -20.21 0.78
C GLN A 51 14.81 -19.01 0.12
N LEU A 52 14.80 -17.82 0.75
CA LEU A 52 15.58 -16.68 0.26
C LEU A 52 17.09 -16.94 0.32
N ASN A 53 17.58 -17.77 1.25
CA ASN A 53 18.99 -18.13 1.39
C ASN A 53 19.96 -16.93 1.39
N ARG A 54 19.53 -15.78 1.93
CA ARG A 54 20.26 -14.50 1.91
C ARG A 54 20.64 -14.01 0.48
N GLU A 55 19.95 -14.51 -0.54
CA GLU A 55 20.13 -14.07 -1.93
C GLU A 55 19.19 -12.90 -2.23
N PHE A 56 19.77 -11.71 -2.40
CA PHE A 56 19.02 -10.49 -2.67
C PHE A 56 18.16 -10.56 -3.94
N ALA A 57 18.64 -11.24 -4.99
CA ALA A 57 17.87 -11.43 -6.22
C ALA A 57 16.55 -12.19 -5.99
N ARG A 58 16.53 -13.15 -5.06
CA ARG A 58 15.31 -13.87 -4.67
C ARG A 58 14.33 -12.97 -3.94
N LEU A 59 14.83 -12.11 -3.05
CA LEU A 59 13.99 -11.12 -2.36
C LEU A 59 13.38 -10.12 -3.35
N SER A 60 14.18 -9.57 -4.27
CA SER A 60 13.66 -8.67 -5.31
C SER A 60 12.58 -9.35 -6.15
N TYR A 61 12.77 -10.62 -6.53
CA TYR A 61 11.74 -11.37 -7.27
C TYR A 61 10.45 -11.56 -6.46
N VAL A 62 10.54 -11.89 -5.16
CA VAL A 62 9.36 -11.99 -4.29
C VAL A 62 8.59 -10.66 -4.25
N VAL A 63 9.28 -9.55 -4.08
CA VAL A 63 8.68 -8.21 -4.11
C VAL A 63 8.00 -7.95 -5.46
N GLU A 64 8.66 -8.28 -6.57
CA GLU A 64 8.08 -8.15 -7.92
C GLU A 64 6.79 -8.96 -8.07
N VAL A 65 6.75 -10.21 -7.60
CA VAL A 65 5.55 -11.06 -7.67
C VAL A 65 4.40 -10.49 -6.83
N ILE A 66 4.69 -10.03 -5.60
CA ILE A 66 3.67 -9.41 -4.73
C ILE A 66 3.09 -8.17 -5.41
N GLN A 67 3.95 -7.33 -5.98
CA GLN A 67 3.48 -6.11 -6.65
C GLN A 67 2.71 -6.43 -7.94
N ALA A 68 3.16 -7.38 -8.76
CA ALA A 68 2.42 -7.81 -9.94
C ALA A 68 1.01 -8.30 -9.57
N ARG A 69 0.89 -9.06 -8.47
CA ARG A 69 -0.40 -9.52 -7.97
C ARG A 69 -1.33 -8.39 -7.53
N LEU A 70 -0.79 -7.34 -6.90
CA LEU A 70 -1.56 -6.15 -6.53
C LEU A 70 -2.20 -5.44 -7.73
N HIS A 71 -1.54 -5.45 -8.89
CA HIS A 71 -2.10 -4.89 -10.12
C HIS A 71 -3.17 -5.77 -10.76
N GLU A 72 -3.03 -7.10 -10.61
CA GLU A 72 -3.98 -8.08 -11.16
C GLU A 72 -5.28 -8.16 -10.34
N ASP A 73 -5.18 -8.05 -9.01
CA ASP A 73 -6.30 -8.27 -8.09
C ASP A 73 -6.33 -7.20 -6.99
N PRO A 74 -7.16 -6.15 -7.13
CA PRO A 74 -7.32 -5.10 -6.12
C PRO A 74 -7.84 -5.60 -4.77
N ALA A 75 -8.52 -6.76 -4.71
CA ALA A 75 -8.98 -7.31 -3.43
C ALA A 75 -7.80 -7.85 -2.60
N TRP A 76 -6.66 -8.09 -3.23
CA TRP A 76 -5.49 -8.72 -2.62
C TRP A 76 -4.63 -7.74 -1.79
N VAL A 77 -5.04 -6.48 -1.67
CA VAL A 77 -4.27 -5.43 -0.98
C VAL A 77 -3.95 -5.80 0.47
N THR A 78 -4.94 -6.25 1.24
CA THR A 78 -4.75 -6.63 2.64
C THR A 78 -3.78 -7.81 2.77
N THR A 79 -3.89 -8.81 1.88
CA THR A 79 -2.97 -9.94 1.83
C THR A 79 -1.55 -9.51 1.47
N ALA A 80 -1.36 -8.58 0.54
CA ALA A 80 -0.05 -8.05 0.18
C ALA A 80 0.63 -7.36 1.37
N ILE A 81 -0.10 -6.53 2.10
CA ILE A 81 0.42 -5.83 3.28
C ILE A 81 0.83 -6.83 4.34
N ARG A 82 -0.05 -7.80 4.63
CA ARG A 82 0.24 -8.87 5.60
C ARG A 82 1.45 -9.71 5.16
N ALA A 83 1.61 -9.97 3.86
CA ALA A 83 2.78 -10.66 3.34
C ALA A 83 4.07 -9.87 3.58
N TYR A 84 4.08 -8.55 3.34
CA TYR A 84 5.24 -7.71 3.67
C TYR A 84 5.53 -7.67 5.17
N GLU A 85 4.51 -7.55 6.02
CA GLU A 85 4.70 -7.58 7.48
C GLU A 85 5.30 -8.90 7.94
N LEU A 86 4.78 -10.03 7.46
CA LEU A 86 5.32 -11.35 7.79
C LEU A 86 6.74 -11.55 7.23
N LEU A 87 7.05 -11.01 6.05
CA LEU A 87 8.43 -11.00 5.54
C LEU A 87 9.36 -10.23 6.47
N THR A 88 8.92 -9.09 7.04
CA THR A 88 9.75 -8.36 8.03
C THR A 88 9.99 -9.15 9.31
N VAL A 89 9.09 -10.08 9.65
CA VAL A 89 9.20 -10.93 10.85
C VAL A 89 10.05 -12.18 10.60
N PHE A 90 9.93 -12.79 9.42
CA PHE A 90 10.57 -14.07 9.11
C PHE A 90 11.92 -13.95 8.41
N ILE A 91 12.28 -12.76 7.91
CA ILE A 91 13.59 -12.55 7.31
C ILE A 91 14.70 -12.67 8.36
N ASP A 92 15.82 -13.25 7.94
CA ASP A 92 17.04 -13.31 8.74
C ASP A 92 17.59 -11.90 8.99
N ASP A 93 17.86 -11.57 10.26
CA ASP A 93 18.39 -10.26 10.67
C ASP A 93 19.76 -9.94 10.06
N ASP A 94 20.54 -10.96 9.70
CA ASP A 94 21.85 -10.83 9.05
C ASP A 94 21.75 -10.77 7.52
N PHE A 95 20.55 -10.85 6.94
CA PHE A 95 20.39 -10.68 5.50
C PHE A 95 20.63 -9.22 5.10
N THR A 96 21.71 -8.96 4.35
CA THR A 96 22.15 -7.64 3.90
C THR A 96 21.92 -7.37 2.41
N HIS A 97 21.94 -6.08 2.05
CA HIS A 97 22.01 -5.65 0.66
C HIS A 97 23.39 -5.99 0.03
N PRO A 98 23.47 -6.38 -1.26
CA PRO A 98 24.73 -6.75 -1.91
C PRO A 98 25.66 -5.56 -2.17
N ASP A 99 25.10 -4.35 -2.29
CA ASP A 99 25.88 -3.10 -2.41
C ASP A 99 26.60 -2.77 -1.09
N PRO A 100 27.94 -2.69 -1.07
CA PRO A 100 28.72 -2.32 0.11
C PRO A 100 28.35 -0.95 0.71
N GLN A 101 27.84 -0.02 -0.08
CA GLN A 101 27.42 1.31 0.40
C GLN A 101 26.11 1.24 1.20
N MET A 102 25.36 0.14 1.08
CA MET A 102 24.06 -0.07 1.70
C MET A 102 24.10 -1.11 2.83
N GLN A 103 25.27 -1.41 3.40
CA GLN A 103 25.44 -2.40 4.47
C GLN A 103 24.61 -2.13 5.73
N GLY A 104 24.17 -0.88 5.95
CA GLY A 104 23.24 -0.54 7.03
C GLY A 104 21.82 -1.09 6.83
N LEU A 105 21.46 -1.54 5.62
CA LEU A 105 20.18 -2.15 5.31
C LEU A 105 20.25 -3.66 5.50
N ARG A 106 19.61 -4.14 6.56
CA ARG A 106 19.54 -5.58 6.89
C ARG A 106 18.17 -6.00 7.42
N GLY A 107 17.88 -7.29 7.35
CA GLY A 107 16.67 -7.90 7.89
C GLY A 107 15.40 -7.13 7.51
N ALA A 108 14.58 -6.78 8.51
CA ALA A 108 13.34 -6.04 8.31
C ALA A 108 13.50 -4.68 7.58
N PHE A 109 14.63 -3.98 7.77
CA PHE A 109 14.89 -2.71 7.08
C PHE A 109 15.22 -2.92 5.59
N LEU A 110 15.80 -4.07 5.23
CA LEU A 110 16.01 -4.44 3.84
C LEU A 110 14.69 -4.71 3.12
N ILE A 111 13.75 -5.40 3.79
CA ILE A 111 12.37 -5.58 3.27
C ILE A 111 11.70 -4.22 3.05
N ARG A 112 11.76 -3.34 4.05
CA ARG A 112 11.21 -1.97 3.94
C ARG A 112 11.80 -1.24 2.74
N TYR A 113 13.12 -1.29 2.58
CA TYR A 113 13.80 -0.65 1.46
C TYR A 113 13.31 -1.19 0.11
N GLN A 114 13.22 -2.52 -0.05
CA GLN A 114 12.71 -3.13 -1.28
C GLN A 114 11.25 -2.75 -1.57
N LEU A 115 10.40 -2.78 -0.54
CA LEU A 115 9.01 -2.36 -0.64
C LEU A 115 8.91 -0.90 -1.12
N MET A 116 9.59 0.04 -0.45
CA MET A 116 9.53 1.46 -0.81
C MET A 116 10.10 1.72 -2.21
N ARG A 117 11.20 1.05 -2.58
CA ARG A 117 11.78 1.14 -3.92
C ARG A 117 10.80 0.66 -4.98
N ALA A 118 10.17 -0.49 -4.78
CA ALA A 118 9.19 -1.03 -5.72
C ALA A 118 7.98 -0.10 -5.86
N CYS A 119 7.45 0.41 -4.73
CA CYS A 119 6.37 1.41 -4.75
C CYS A 119 6.76 2.67 -5.54
N GLN A 120 7.97 3.20 -5.35
CA GLN A 120 8.42 4.39 -6.07
C GLN A 120 8.54 4.16 -7.58
N VAL A 121 9.13 3.04 -7.99
CA VAL A 121 9.25 2.67 -9.41
C VAL A 121 7.87 2.57 -10.04
N GLN A 122 6.97 1.79 -9.44
CA GLN A 122 5.63 1.56 -9.97
C GLN A 122 4.76 2.81 -9.98
N PHE A 123 4.86 3.64 -8.94
CA PHE A 123 4.16 4.92 -8.92
C PHE A 123 4.65 5.82 -10.07
N GLY A 124 5.96 5.90 -10.28
CA GLY A 124 6.54 6.68 -11.38
C GLY A 124 6.10 6.20 -12.76
N GLU A 125 5.96 4.89 -12.97
CA GLU A 125 5.42 4.31 -14.20
C GLU A 125 3.93 4.60 -14.36
N MET A 126 3.13 4.34 -13.33
CA MET A 126 1.69 4.54 -13.33
C MET A 126 1.29 6.00 -13.56
N MET A 127 2.03 6.97 -13.03
CA MET A 127 1.76 8.40 -13.28
C MET A 127 1.91 8.81 -14.76
N ARG A 128 2.57 7.98 -15.58
CA ARG A 128 2.65 8.16 -17.05
C ARG A 128 1.50 7.49 -17.80
N MET A 129 0.71 6.65 -17.13
CA MET A 129 -0.42 5.94 -17.72
C MET A 129 -1.71 6.75 -17.60
N GLU A 130 -2.63 6.56 -18.55
CA GLU A 130 -3.95 7.19 -18.53
C GLU A 130 -4.89 6.56 -17.50
N VAL A 131 -4.74 5.26 -17.24
CA VAL A 131 -5.53 4.51 -16.25
C VAL A 131 -4.63 4.10 -15.10
N TRP A 132 -4.98 4.48 -13.87
CA TRP A 132 -4.24 4.08 -12.68
C TRP A 132 -4.77 2.77 -12.09
N SER A 133 -3.88 2.04 -11.42
CA SER A 133 -4.21 0.79 -10.76
C SER A 133 -4.90 1.06 -9.41
N LEU A 134 -6.17 0.67 -9.32
CA LEU A 134 -6.94 0.73 -8.06
C LEU A 134 -6.22 0.00 -6.93
N GLY A 135 -5.81 -1.25 -7.17
CA GLY A 135 -5.14 -2.08 -6.15
C GLY A 135 -3.86 -1.44 -5.64
N PHE A 136 -3.05 -0.85 -6.53
CA PHE A 136 -1.81 -0.21 -6.13
C PHE A 136 -2.02 1.10 -5.36
N ILE A 137 -2.97 1.95 -5.78
CA ILE A 137 -3.31 3.18 -5.03
C ILE A 137 -3.91 2.84 -3.67
N ASP A 138 -4.80 1.85 -3.62
CA ASP A 138 -5.40 1.36 -2.37
C ASP A 138 -4.32 0.87 -1.40
N PHE A 139 -3.38 0.06 -1.91
CA PHE A 139 -2.20 -0.42 -1.19
C PHE A 139 -1.35 0.71 -0.61
N LEU A 140 -0.99 1.71 -1.42
CA LEU A 140 -0.25 2.88 -0.91
C LEU A 140 -1.01 3.60 0.20
N GLY A 141 -2.34 3.77 0.05
CA GLY A 141 -3.18 4.38 1.06
C GLY A 141 -3.24 3.58 2.37
N GLN A 142 -3.30 2.25 2.32
CA GLN A 142 -3.28 1.41 3.52
C GLN A 142 -1.92 1.45 4.22
N LEU A 143 -0.82 1.50 3.49
CA LEU A 143 0.52 1.63 4.08
C LEU A 143 0.71 2.92 4.90
N CYS A 144 -0.14 3.94 4.77
CA CYS A 144 -0.13 5.08 5.70
C CYS A 144 -0.56 4.70 7.12
N ASN A 145 -1.35 3.63 7.28
CA ASN A 145 -2.00 3.26 8.53
C ASN A 145 -1.58 1.87 9.07
N THR A 146 -0.76 1.12 8.32
CA THR A 146 -0.40 -0.26 8.67
C THR A 146 1.08 -0.44 9.00
N GLY A 147 1.36 -1.07 10.14
CA GLY A 147 2.69 -1.51 10.56
C GLY A 147 3.69 -0.38 10.85
N ARG A 148 4.66 -0.57 11.76
CA ARG A 148 5.71 0.44 11.97
C ARG A 148 6.81 0.39 10.90
N ILE A 149 7.13 -0.81 10.43
CA ILE A 149 8.25 -1.04 9.50
C ILE A 149 7.81 -0.88 8.05
N THR A 150 6.63 -1.38 7.70
CA THR A 150 6.08 -1.37 6.33
C THR A 150 5.41 -0.05 5.97
N SER A 151 5.12 0.83 6.94
CA SER A 151 4.42 2.08 6.69
C SER A 151 5.22 3.08 5.83
N LEU A 152 4.46 3.81 4.98
CA LEU A 152 4.98 4.96 4.24
C LEU A 152 5.48 6.03 5.20
N THR A 153 6.56 6.71 4.81
CA THR A 153 6.92 7.95 5.50
C THR A 153 5.98 9.08 5.08
N PRO A 154 5.74 10.10 5.93
CA PRO A 154 4.92 11.25 5.57
C PRO A 154 5.36 11.94 4.27
N GLY A 155 6.68 12.02 4.04
CA GLY A 155 7.25 12.57 2.80
C GLY A 155 6.87 11.75 1.57
N ILE A 156 6.88 10.41 1.65
CA ILE A 156 6.47 9.58 0.52
C ILE A 156 4.96 9.72 0.26
N ALA A 157 4.14 9.72 1.31
CA ALA A 157 2.69 9.91 1.16
C ALA A 157 2.33 11.25 0.49
N LEU A 158 3.02 12.33 0.86
CA LEU A 158 2.88 13.64 0.21
C LEU A 158 3.35 13.64 -1.24
N ASN A 159 4.49 12.99 -1.54
CA ASN A 159 4.97 12.88 -2.92
C ASN A 159 3.99 12.10 -3.82
N VAL A 160 3.36 11.05 -3.28
CA VAL A 160 2.29 10.31 -3.97
C VAL A 160 1.10 11.23 -4.23
N MET A 161 0.62 11.94 -3.21
CA MET A 161 -0.47 12.89 -3.34
C MET A 161 -0.17 13.97 -4.39
N GLU A 162 1.03 14.56 -4.34
CA GLU A 162 1.47 15.57 -5.29
C GLU A 162 1.52 15.03 -6.72
N GLY A 163 2.09 13.84 -6.93
CA GLY A 163 2.14 13.20 -8.24
C GLY A 163 0.75 13.00 -8.85
N MET A 164 -0.21 12.53 -8.04
CA MET A 164 -1.60 12.36 -8.48
C MET A 164 -2.29 13.70 -8.75
N VAL A 165 -2.13 14.68 -7.84
CA VAL A 165 -2.71 16.04 -7.95
C VAL A 165 -2.15 16.80 -9.16
N CYS A 166 -0.91 16.54 -9.57
CA CYS A 166 -0.26 17.19 -10.72
C CYS A 166 -0.35 16.39 -12.03
N SER A 167 -0.74 15.11 -11.99
CA SER A 167 -0.76 14.26 -13.19
C SER A 167 -1.77 14.74 -14.23
N GLY A 168 -1.35 14.85 -15.50
CA GLY A 168 -2.21 15.25 -16.63
C GLY A 168 -3.45 14.36 -16.81
N HIS A 169 -3.43 13.13 -16.30
CA HIS A 169 -4.50 12.15 -16.44
C HIS A 169 -5.51 12.14 -15.28
N LEU A 170 -5.42 13.06 -14.32
CA LEU A 170 -6.28 13.09 -13.14
C LEU A 170 -7.78 13.05 -13.45
N ALA A 171 -8.20 13.73 -14.53
CA ALA A 171 -9.61 13.82 -14.93
C ALA A 171 -10.10 12.65 -15.81
N LEU A 172 -9.22 11.70 -16.14
CA LEU A 172 -9.55 10.56 -16.99
C LEU A 172 -10.00 9.37 -16.14
N HIS A 173 -10.95 8.60 -16.68
CA HIS A 173 -11.44 7.37 -16.04
C HIS A 173 -11.83 7.60 -14.57
N ASP A 174 -11.42 6.68 -13.68
CA ASP A 174 -11.71 6.73 -12.25
C ASP A 174 -10.54 7.33 -11.43
N ASN A 175 -9.54 7.94 -12.10
CA ASN A 175 -8.31 8.41 -11.45
C ASN A 175 -8.56 9.43 -10.34
N PHE A 176 -9.54 10.31 -10.52
CA PHE A 176 -9.93 11.26 -9.49
C PHE A 176 -10.50 10.56 -8.25
N ASP A 177 -11.33 9.53 -8.42
CA ASP A 177 -11.90 8.78 -7.30
C ASP A 177 -10.80 8.00 -6.56
N LEU A 178 -9.81 7.48 -7.29
CA LEU A 178 -8.60 6.89 -6.70
C LEU A 178 -7.81 7.89 -5.86
N LEU A 179 -7.64 9.13 -6.34
CA LEU A 179 -7.03 10.21 -5.56
C LEU A 179 -7.83 10.51 -4.29
N VAL A 180 -9.15 10.64 -4.39
CA VAL A 180 -10.02 10.87 -3.23
C VAL A 180 -9.85 9.74 -2.21
N GLY A 181 -9.90 8.49 -2.65
CA GLY A 181 -9.68 7.31 -1.81
C GLY A 181 -8.33 7.34 -1.10
N PHE A 182 -7.25 7.71 -1.82
CA PHE A 182 -5.93 7.88 -1.23
C PHE A 182 -5.91 9.00 -0.18
N VAL A 183 -6.47 10.18 -0.49
CA VAL A 183 -6.51 11.33 0.43
C VAL A 183 -7.27 10.99 1.71
N LEU A 184 -8.37 10.24 1.63
CA LEU A 184 -9.13 9.82 2.81
C LEU A 184 -8.32 8.92 3.76
N ARG A 185 -7.33 8.19 3.26
CA ARG A 185 -6.45 7.33 4.08
C ARG A 185 -5.17 8.04 4.53
N ALA A 186 -4.55 8.80 3.64
CA ALA A 186 -3.30 9.50 3.91
C ALA A 186 -3.51 10.82 4.68
N GLY A 187 -4.65 11.48 4.50
CA GLY A 187 -4.98 12.76 5.13
C GLY A 187 -4.92 12.73 6.66
N PRO A 188 -5.66 11.83 7.34
CA PRO A 188 -5.58 11.68 8.79
C PRO A 188 -4.15 11.35 9.26
N PHE A 189 -3.49 10.42 8.57
CA PHE A 189 -2.10 10.05 8.86
C PHE A 189 -1.17 11.27 8.83
N LEU A 190 -1.24 12.09 7.78
CA LEU A 190 -0.44 13.30 7.61
C LEU A 190 -0.79 14.39 8.63
N ASP A 191 -2.07 14.53 9.01
CA ASP A 191 -2.49 15.53 9.99
C ASP A 191 -2.06 15.24 11.43
N THR A 192 -1.75 13.97 11.74
CA THR A 192 -1.16 13.57 13.02
C THR A 192 0.36 13.80 13.09
N GLN A 193 0.99 14.20 11.99
CA GLN A 193 2.44 14.43 11.92
C GLN A 193 2.80 15.87 12.36
N THR A 194 4.06 16.26 12.12
CA THR A 194 4.56 17.61 12.43
C THR A 194 3.78 18.69 11.69
N GLN A 195 3.78 19.92 12.23
CA GLN A 195 3.11 21.07 11.63
C GLN A 195 3.50 21.28 10.16
N GLN A 196 4.78 21.05 9.82
CA GLN A 196 5.27 21.13 8.44
C GLN A 196 4.48 20.22 7.48
N PHE A 197 4.21 18.98 7.84
CA PHE A 197 3.45 18.06 6.98
C PHE A 197 1.98 18.45 6.86
N ARG A 198 1.40 19.02 7.94
CA ARG A 198 0.04 19.57 7.92
C ARG A 198 -0.08 20.76 6.95
N ASP A 199 0.91 21.63 6.95
CA ASP A 199 0.96 22.80 6.06
C ASP A 199 1.12 22.35 4.60
N LEU A 200 1.98 21.37 4.33
CA LEU A 200 2.14 20.77 2.99
C LEU A 200 0.86 20.10 2.51
N LEU A 201 0.16 19.37 3.38
CA LEU A 201 -1.16 18.80 3.05
C LEU A 201 -2.17 19.90 2.67
N THR A 202 -2.17 21.03 3.39
CA THR A 202 -3.02 22.19 3.06
C THR A 202 -2.71 22.71 1.67
N GLU A 203 -1.43 22.87 1.34
CA GLU A 203 -0.99 23.31 0.02
C GLU A 203 -1.50 22.37 -1.08
N LYS A 204 -1.37 21.05 -0.91
CA LYS A 204 -1.80 20.07 -1.92
C LYS A 204 -3.31 20.03 -2.10
N VAL A 205 -4.09 20.13 -1.02
CA VAL A 205 -5.56 20.22 -1.11
C VAL A 205 -5.99 21.53 -1.80
N GLN A 206 -5.31 22.64 -1.53
CA GLN A 206 -5.58 23.91 -2.23
C GLN A 206 -5.24 23.82 -3.72
N GLN A 207 -4.13 23.19 -4.10
CA GLN A 207 -3.77 22.94 -5.50
C GLN A 207 -4.83 22.08 -6.19
N LEU A 208 -5.30 21.01 -5.53
CA LEU A 208 -6.38 20.17 -6.04
C LEU A 208 -7.69 20.96 -6.25
N ARG A 209 -8.05 21.85 -5.32
CA ARG A 209 -9.20 22.75 -5.47
C ARG A 209 -9.06 23.65 -6.69
N GLN A 210 -7.91 24.31 -6.84
CA GLN A 210 -7.66 25.19 -8.00
C GLN A 210 -7.77 24.43 -9.31
N ARG A 211 -7.25 23.20 -9.35
CA ARG A 211 -7.26 22.36 -10.55
C ARG A 211 -8.66 21.88 -10.93
N THR A 212 -9.47 21.50 -9.95
CA THR A 212 -10.84 20.99 -10.17
C THR A 212 -11.85 22.07 -10.54
N ASN A 213 -11.58 23.34 -10.23
CA ASN A 213 -12.43 24.48 -10.62
C ASN A 213 -12.74 24.54 -12.13
N ASN A 214 -11.87 23.98 -12.97
CA ASN A 214 -12.01 24.01 -14.43
C ASN A 214 -12.39 22.66 -15.06
N ILE A 215 -12.65 21.62 -14.25
CA ILE A 215 -12.85 20.24 -14.76
C ILE A 215 -14.32 19.84 -14.66
N SER A 216 -14.85 19.64 -13.45
CA SER A 216 -16.24 19.24 -13.26
C SER A 216 -16.78 19.66 -11.89
N ILE A 217 -18.09 19.89 -11.82
CA ILE A 217 -18.77 20.28 -10.57
C ILE A 217 -18.69 19.15 -9.53
N SER A 218 -18.80 17.88 -9.96
CA SER A 218 -18.71 16.73 -9.05
C SER A 218 -17.34 16.66 -8.35
N MET A 219 -16.25 16.85 -9.10
CA MET A 219 -14.91 16.90 -8.53
C MET A 219 -14.73 18.08 -7.56
N GLN A 220 -15.26 19.26 -7.90
CA GLN A 220 -15.24 20.42 -6.99
C GLN A 220 -15.96 20.13 -5.66
N MET A 221 -17.12 19.49 -5.74
CA MET A 221 -17.88 19.09 -4.55
C MET A 221 -17.14 18.05 -3.71
N ALA A 222 -16.47 17.07 -4.34
CA ALA A 222 -15.67 16.09 -3.63
C ALA A 222 -14.47 16.73 -2.91
N VAL A 223 -13.77 17.67 -3.56
CA VAL A 223 -12.67 18.42 -2.92
C VAL A 223 -13.18 19.28 -1.77
N TYR A 224 -14.34 19.94 -1.93
CA TYR A 224 -14.97 20.66 -0.83
C TYR A 224 -15.31 19.73 0.34
N GLY A 225 -15.82 18.53 0.04
CA GLY A 225 -16.06 17.47 1.03
C GLY A 225 -14.79 17.07 1.80
N ILE A 226 -13.66 16.88 1.11
CA ILE A 226 -12.36 16.60 1.75
C ILE A 226 -11.96 17.73 2.69
N MET A 227 -12.10 19.00 2.25
CA MET A 227 -11.75 20.16 3.09
C MET A 227 -12.60 20.22 4.35
N GLN A 228 -13.92 20.03 4.23
CA GLN A 228 -14.84 19.99 5.36
C GLN A 228 -14.55 18.83 6.31
N LEU A 229 -14.27 17.64 5.77
CA LEU A 229 -13.92 16.47 6.55
C LEU A 229 -12.64 16.71 7.36
N ARG A 230 -11.63 17.35 6.75
CA ARG A 230 -10.39 17.73 7.43
C ARG A 230 -10.61 18.77 8.52
N GLU A 231 -11.42 19.80 8.28
CA GLU A 231 -11.79 20.81 9.29
C GLU A 231 -12.47 20.17 10.51
N LYS A 232 -13.27 19.11 10.29
CA LYS A 232 -13.90 18.30 11.34
C LYS A 232 -12.96 17.25 11.96
N GLY A 233 -11.67 17.24 11.63
CA GLY A 233 -10.70 16.29 12.18
C GLY A 233 -10.83 14.87 11.63
N TRP A 234 -11.29 14.73 10.38
CA TRP A 234 -11.48 13.45 9.68
C TRP A 234 -12.57 12.53 10.25
N LEU A 235 -13.47 13.08 11.06
CA LEU A 235 -14.62 12.36 11.58
C LEU A 235 -15.65 12.16 10.47
N MET A 236 -15.73 10.95 9.93
CA MET A 236 -16.86 10.52 9.12
C MET A 236 -18.03 10.35 10.08
N GLU A 237 -19.03 11.23 10.01
CA GLU A 237 -20.30 11.04 10.73
C GLU A 237 -20.81 9.65 10.34
N GLN A 238 -20.82 8.71 11.30
CA GLN A 238 -21.54 7.47 11.13
C GLN A 238 -22.99 7.89 10.88
N LEU A 239 -23.47 7.68 9.65
CA LEU A 239 -24.89 7.66 9.36
C LEU A 239 -25.46 6.45 10.11
N ASP A 240 -25.58 6.59 11.43
CA ASP A 240 -26.44 5.77 12.24
C ASP A 240 -27.82 5.93 11.63
N GLY A 241 -28.22 4.88 10.91
CA GLY A 241 -29.61 4.67 10.54
C GLY A 241 -30.40 4.71 11.83
N GLY A 242 -31.03 5.87 12.08
CA GLY A 242 -31.92 6.08 13.19
C GLY A 242 -33.12 5.14 13.07
N THR A 243 -32.99 3.92 13.58
CA THR A 243 -34.11 3.27 14.23
C THR A 243 -34.30 3.98 15.56
N ALA A 244 -35.12 5.02 15.52
CA ALA A 244 -35.83 5.49 16.69
C ALA A 244 -36.61 4.30 17.26
N GLN A 245 -35.99 3.57 18.19
CA GLN A 245 -36.69 2.64 19.04
C GLN A 245 -37.56 3.51 19.96
N GLN A 246 -38.80 3.70 19.53
CA GLN A 246 -39.86 4.32 20.31
C GLN A 246 -39.94 3.59 21.65
N ASP A 247 -39.70 4.33 22.73
CA ASP A 247 -40.08 4.00 24.09
C ASP A 247 -41.54 3.51 24.12
N PRO A 248 -41.83 2.25 24.47
CA PRO A 248 -43.17 1.87 24.84
C PRO A 248 -43.36 2.20 26.33
N MET A 249 -44.03 3.33 26.56
CA MET A 249 -44.93 3.58 27.69
C MET A 249 -44.51 3.01 29.06
N SER A 250 -44.06 3.93 29.91
CA SER A 250 -44.23 3.87 31.36
C SER A 250 -45.71 3.64 31.72
N MET A 251 -46.11 2.38 31.90
CA MET A 251 -47.34 2.06 32.64
C MET A 251 -47.03 1.91 34.13
N VAL A 252 -47.44 2.95 34.84
CA VAL A 252 -47.79 2.95 36.26
C VAL A 252 -48.59 1.69 36.62
N ARG A 253 -48.10 0.91 37.60
CA ARG A 253 -48.97 0.12 38.48
C ARG A 253 -48.49 0.23 39.92
N TRP A 254 -49.36 0.83 40.73
CA TRP A 254 -49.34 0.75 42.17
C TRP A 254 -49.98 -0.55 42.65
N SER A 255 -49.62 -0.91 43.89
CA SER A 255 -50.37 -1.64 44.93
C SER A 255 -49.69 -2.92 45.44
N PRO A 256 -49.94 -3.34 46.71
CA PRO A 256 -50.67 -2.68 47.79
C PRO A 256 -49.77 -2.03 48.85
#